data_AF-A0A3D9EAZ3-F1
#
_entry.id   AF-A0A3D9EAZ3-F1
#
_cell.length_a   1.000
_cell.length_b   1.000
_cell.length_c   1.000
_cell.angle_alpha   90.00
_cell.angle_beta   90.00
_cell.angle_gamma   90.00
#
_symmetry.space_group_name_H-M   'P 1'
#
loop_
_entity.id
_entity.type
_entity.pdbx_description
1 polymer ?
#
loop_
_entity_poly.entity_id
_entity_poly.type
_entity_poly.pdbx_seq_one_letter_code
_entity_poly.pdbx_strand_id
1 'polypeptide(L)'
;MPRFSVDPEALRSTAAHIEGVRDSAGSFVETCPADIGHAAAAKAISLLAVDTAEAWRSAIEDLGHLVERLRQSADLYESTDQDLVVPGGTVER
;
A
#
# COMPACT_ATOMS: atom_id res chain seq x y z
N MET A 1 -0.69 -27.38 15.66
CA MET A 1 -0.60 -25.97 15.24
C MET A 1 -1.71 -25.71 14.23
N PRO A 2 -2.60 -24.72 14.44
CA PRO A 2 -3.59 -24.40 13.42
C PRO A 2 -2.84 -23.85 12.19
N ARG A 3 -3.04 -24.46 11.02
CA ARG A 3 -2.59 -23.87 9.75
C ARG A 3 -3.38 -22.57 9.59
N PHE A 4 -2.73 -21.44 9.85
CA PHE A 4 -3.16 -20.18 9.27
C PHE A 4 -3.02 -20.33 7.76
N SER A 5 -4.09 -20.78 7.10
CA SER A 5 -4.22 -20.70 5.64
C SER A 5 -4.55 -19.24 5.35
N VAL A 6 -3.52 -18.49 5.00
CA VAL A 6 -3.71 -17.15 4.46
C VAL A 6 -4.05 -17.33 3.00
N ASP A 7 -5.23 -16.89 2.59
CA ASP A 7 -5.69 -16.94 1.21
C ASP A 7 -4.90 -15.92 0.35
N PRO A 8 -4.14 -16.36 -0.66
CA PRO A 8 -3.42 -15.47 -1.58
C PRO A 8 -4.33 -14.48 -2.30
N GLU A 9 -5.58 -14.87 -2.61
CA GLU A 9 -6.53 -13.99 -3.29
C GLU A 9 -6.96 -12.84 -2.37
N ALA A 10 -7.18 -13.12 -1.08
CA ALA A 10 -7.48 -12.10 -0.08
C ALA A 10 -6.32 -11.09 0.07
N LEU A 11 -5.07 -11.55 0.02
CA LEU A 11 -3.89 -10.67 0.04
C LEU A 11 -3.83 -9.76 -1.20
N ARG A 12 -4.09 -10.32 -2.39
CA ARG A 12 -4.13 -9.55 -3.65
C ARG A 12 -5.26 -8.54 -3.68
N SER A 13 -6.45 -8.92 -3.21
CA SER A 13 -7.61 -8.02 -3.08
C SER A 13 -7.31 -6.85 -2.13
N THR A 14 -6.68 -7.14 -0.99
CA THR A 14 -6.25 -6.10 -0.04
C THR A 14 -5.20 -5.19 -0.66
N ALA A 15 -4.23 -5.73 -1.38
CA ALA A 15 -3.22 -4.94 -2.08
C ALA A 15 -3.84 -4.00 -3.13
N ALA A 16 -4.81 -4.49 -3.92
CA ALA A 16 -5.53 -3.67 -4.90
C ALA A 16 -6.35 -2.56 -4.24
N HIS A 17 -6.98 -2.83 -3.09
CA HIS A 17 -7.70 -1.80 -2.35
C HIS A 17 -6.76 -0.68 -1.86
N ILE A 18 -5.61 -1.05 -1.28
CA ILE A 18 -4.62 -0.08 -0.79
C ILE A 18 -4.01 0.72 -1.95
N GLU A 19 -3.77 0.08 -3.10
CA GLU A 19 -3.31 0.75 -4.31
C GLU A 19 -4.32 1.81 -4.79
N GLY A 20 -5.62 1.50 -4.78
CA GLY A 20 -6.67 2.48 -5.10
C GLY A 20 -6.71 3.66 -4.12
N VAL A 21 -6.46 3.43 -2.83
CA VAL A 21 -6.34 4.51 -1.82
C VAL A 21 -5.12 5.38 -2.11
N ARG A 22 -3.98 4.76 -2.43
CA ARG A 22 -2.74 5.46 -2.79
C ARG A 22 -2.91 6.35 -4.01
N ASP A 23 -3.53 5.83 -5.07
CA ASP A 23 -3.77 6.58 -6.31
C ASP A 23 -4.68 7.79 -6.06
N SER A 24 -5.74 7.58 -5.26
CA SER A 24 -6.64 8.67 -4.87
C SER A 24 -5.92 9.72 -4.02
N ALA A 25 -5.09 9.30 -3.07
CA ALA A 25 -4.29 10.17 -2.22
C ALA A 25 -3.25 10.99 -3.00
N GLY A 26 -2.61 10.39 -4.02
CA GLY A 26 -1.65 11.06 -4.90
C GLY A 26 -2.28 12.16 -5.77
N SER A 27 -3.60 12.08 -6.03
CA SER A 27 -4.32 13.12 -6.77
C SER A 27 -4.61 14.38 -5.93
N PHE A 28 -4.53 14.28 -4.60
CA PHE A 28 -4.76 15.40 -3.68
C PHE A 28 -3.48 16.23 -3.52
N VAL A 29 -3.22 17.11 -4.49
CA VAL A 29 -2.22 18.18 -4.35
C VAL A 29 -2.91 19.51 -4.69
N GLU A 30 -3.86 19.91 -3.85
CA GLU A 30 -4.38 21.27 -3.91
C GLU A 30 -3.39 22.23 -3.23
N THR A 31 -3.04 23.28 -3.98
CA THR A 31 -2.16 24.35 -3.50
C THR A 31 -2.96 25.26 -2.57
N CYS A 32 -2.44 25.47 -1.35
CA CYS A 32 -3.06 26.40 -0.42
C CYS A 32 -2.91 27.84 -0.98
N PRO A 33 -3.99 28.64 -1.10
CA PRO A 33 -3.88 29.99 -1.64
C PRO A 33 -3.03 30.86 -0.71
N ALA A 34 -1.91 31.34 -1.24
CA ALA A 34 -0.84 31.99 -0.48
C ALA A 34 -1.13 33.46 -0.09
N ASP A 35 -2.26 34.04 -0.50
CA ASP A 35 -2.57 35.44 -0.19
C ASP A 35 -3.89 35.60 0.55
N ILE A 36 -3.77 35.66 1.88
CA ILE A 36 -4.86 36.00 2.81
C ILE A 36 -4.74 37.44 3.33
N GLY A 37 -3.94 38.30 2.67
CA GLY A 37 -3.74 39.69 3.08
C GLY A 37 -3.02 39.87 4.42
N HIS A 38 -2.38 38.81 4.94
CA HIS A 38 -1.60 38.82 6.18
C HIS A 38 -0.29 38.04 5.99
N ALA A 39 0.83 38.76 5.84
CA ALA A 39 2.13 38.18 5.51
C ALA A 39 2.62 37.10 6.50
N ALA A 40 2.39 37.30 7.81
CA ALA A 40 2.78 36.32 8.83
C ALA A 40 1.94 35.03 8.74
N ALA A 41 0.64 35.16 8.52
CA ALA A 41 -0.26 34.02 8.38
C ALA A 41 -0.02 33.29 7.05
N ALA A 42 0.21 34.01 5.95
CA ALA A 42 0.63 33.43 4.68
C ALA A 42 1.93 32.63 4.82
N LYS A 43 2.92 33.16 5.55
CA LYS A 43 4.18 32.44 5.83
C LYS A 43 3.96 31.17 6.63
N ALA A 44 3.12 31.21 7.68
CA ALA A 44 2.81 30.04 8.50
C ALA A 44 2.07 28.96 7.70
N ILE A 45 1.10 29.36 6.86
CA ILE A 45 0.37 28.46 5.97
C ILE A 45 1.31 27.80 4.97
N SER A 46 2.22 28.56 4.35
CA SER A 46 3.20 28.01 3.42
C SER A 46 4.13 26.99 4.06
N LEU A 47 4.61 27.25 5.29
CA LEU A 47 5.43 26.29 6.01
C LEU A 47 4.65 25.01 6.35
N LEU A 48 3.42 25.16 6.87
CA LEU A 48 2.54 24.03 7.15
C LEU A 48 2.25 23.21 5.88
N ALA A 49 2.01 23.87 4.74
CA ALA A 49 1.75 23.21 3.48
C ALA A 49 2.96 22.39 3.00
N VAL A 50 4.18 22.90 3.17
CA VAL A 50 5.42 22.18 2.84
C VAL A 50 5.59 20.95 3.73
N ASP A 51 5.51 21.11 5.05
CA ASP A 51 5.67 20.00 6.00
C ASP A 51 4.60 18.92 5.79
N THR A 52 3.36 19.34 5.54
CA THR A 52 2.24 18.42 5.28
C THR A 52 2.42 17.70 3.95
N ALA A 53 2.91 18.38 2.90
CA ALA A 53 3.15 17.76 1.60
C ALA A 53 4.29 16.72 1.64
N GLU A 54 5.33 16.97 2.44
CA GLU A 54 6.41 16.00 2.66
C GLU A 54 5.90 14.77 3.42
N ALA A 55 5.21 14.97 4.54
CA ALA A 55 4.61 13.88 5.32
C ALA A 55 3.61 13.06 4.48
N TRP A 56 2.79 13.74 3.66
CA TRP A 56 1.84 13.09 2.78
C TRP A 56 2.52 12.23 1.72
N ARG A 57 3.62 12.71 1.12
CA ARG A 57 4.41 11.94 0.16
C ARG A 57 5.00 10.69 0.79
N SER A 58 5.58 10.82 1.98
CA SER A 58 6.12 9.67 2.73
C SER A 58 5.03 8.63 3.00
N ALA A 59 3.84 9.06 3.41
CA ALA A 59 2.73 8.14 3.65
C ALA A 59 2.29 7.41 2.36
N ILE A 60 2.24 8.10 1.22
CA ILE A 60 1.94 7.50 -0.09
C ILE A 60 3.00 6.48 -0.52
N GLU A 61 4.28 6.74 -0.23
CA GLU A 61 5.38 5.81 -0.47
C GLU A 61 5.26 4.55 0.41
N ASP A 62 4.96 4.73 1.70
CA ASP A 62 4.74 3.63 2.65
C ASP A 62 3.58 2.72 2.21
N LEU A 63 2.48 3.29 1.70
CA LEU A 63 1.38 2.52 1.12
C LEU A 63 1.85 1.70 -0.09
N GLY A 64 2.73 2.27 -0.93
CA GLY A 64 3.33 1.54 -2.06
C GLY A 64 4.17 0.35 -1.61
N HIS A 65 5.00 0.53 -0.58
CA HIS A 65 5.78 -0.57 0.01
C HIS A 65 4.89 -1.66 0.62
N LEU A 66 3.77 -1.29 1.23
CA LEU A 66 2.82 -2.25 1.79
C LEU A 66 2.14 -3.09 0.71
N VAL A 67 1.71 -2.46 -0.40
CA VAL A 67 1.12 -3.16 -1.57
C VAL A 67 2.09 -4.19 -2.12
N GLU A 68 3.35 -3.81 -2.30
CA GLU A 68 4.39 -4.70 -2.82
C GLU A 68 4.61 -5.91 -1.91
N ARG A 69 4.71 -5.69 -0.59
CA ARG A 69 4.87 -6.77 0.39
C ARG A 69 3.68 -7.72 0.42
N LEU A 70 2.45 -7.21 0.25
CA LEU A 70 1.25 -8.05 0.20
C LEU A 70 1.25 -8.95 -1.04
N ARG A 71 1.63 -8.41 -2.21
CA ARG A 71 1.77 -9.18 -3.45
C ARG A 71 2.83 -10.27 -3.34
N GLN A 72 4.02 -9.92 -2.85
CA GLN A 72 5.10 -10.89 -2.60
C GLN A 72 4.67 -12.00 -1.63
N SER A 73 3.90 -11.64 -0.59
CA SER A 73 3.39 -12.62 0.36
C SER A 73 2.38 -13.57 -0.30
N ALA A 74 1.48 -13.04 -1.14
CA ALA A 74 0.53 -13.86 -1.91
C ALA A 74 1.26 -14.86 -2.82
N ASP A 75 2.29 -14.40 -3.53
CA ASP A 75 3.06 -15.23 -4.45
C ASP A 75 3.83 -16.33 -3.71
N LEU A 76 4.37 -16.03 -2.52
CA LEU A 76 5.02 -17.02 -1.65
C LEU A 76 4.04 -18.09 -1.13
N TYR A 77 2.83 -17.69 -0.73
CA TYR A 77 1.81 -18.64 -0.28
C TYR A 77 1.33 -19.52 -1.44
N GLU A 78 1.11 -18.94 -2.62
CA GLU A 78 0.71 -19.71 -3.80
C GLU A 78 1.81 -20.69 -4.26
N SER A 79 3.07 -20.27 -4.26
CA SER A 79 4.18 -21.18 -4.60
C SER A 79 4.31 -22.32 -3.58
N THR A 80 4.15 -22.02 -2.29
CA THR A 80 4.19 -23.02 -1.23
C THR A 80 3.04 -24.02 -1.35
N ASP A 81 1.83 -23.56 -1.68
CA ASP A 81 0.69 -24.44 -1.90
C ASP A 81 0.88 -25.33 -3.14
N GLN A 82 1.44 -24.79 -4.24
CA GLN A 82 1.78 -25.58 -5.43
C GLN A 82 2.85 -26.65 -5.13
N ASP A 83 3.89 -26.31 -4.37
CA ASP A 83 4.94 -27.25 -3.96
C ASP A 83 4.40 -28.34 -3.01
N LEU A 84 3.44 -28.02 -2.16
CA LEU A 84 2.76 -28.97 -1.28
C LEU A 84 1.82 -29.94 -2.02
N VAL A 85 1.35 -29.58 -3.21
CA VAL A 85 0.53 -30.46 -4.08
C VAL A 85 1.39 -31.47 -4.86
N VAL A 86 2.70 -31.24 -5.01
CA VAL A 86 3.60 -32.07 -5.83
C VAL A 86 4.27 -33.31 -5.14
N PRO A 87 4.23 -33.59 -3.82
CA PRO A 87 4.76 -34.84 -3.28
C PRO A 87 3.63 -35.88 -3.16
N GLY A 88 3.22 -36.47 -4.28
CA GLY A 88 2.19 -37.52 -4.26
C GLY A 88 1.61 -37.98 -5.59
N GLY A 89 2.26 -37.71 -6.73
CA GLY A 89 1.85 -38.27 -8.02
C GLY A 89 1.91 -39.80 -8.02
N THR A 90 0.75 -40.43 -7.79
CA THR A 90 0.39 -41.85 -8.03
C THR A 90 1.44 -42.92 -7.72
N VAL A 91 1.22 -43.64 -6.61
CA VAL A 91 1.49 -45.08 -6.56
C VAL A 91 0.16 -45.79 -6.26
N GLU A 92 -0.57 -46.15 -7.31
CA GLU A 92 -1.54 -47.25 -7.26
C GLU A 92 -1.04 -48.35 -8.21
N ARG A 93 -0.96 -49.57 -7.68
CA ARG A 93 -0.62 -50.80 -8.40
C ARG A 93 -1.82 -51.32 -9.17
#